data_AF-A0A966D5V5-F1
#
_entry.id   AF-A0A966D5V5-F1
#
_cell.length_a   1.000
_cell.length_b   1.000
_cell.length_c   1.000
_cell.angle_alpha   90.00
_cell.angle_beta   90.00
_cell.angle_gamma   90.00
#
_symmetry.space_group_name_H-M   'P 1'
#
loop_
_entity.id
_entity.type
_entity.pdbx_description
1 polymer ?
#
loop_
_entity_poly.entity_id
_entity_poly.type
_entity_poly.pdbx_seq_one_letter_code
_entity_poly.pdbx_strand_id
1 'polypeptide(L)' 'RNEIHALMHAALEALEGFLSVGMLEASVGAKIAIVRNSKWISVAVMGDTAYHAVAHHERCGLGVMHI' A
#
# COMPACT_ATOMS: atom_id res chain seq x y z
N ARG A 1 1.22 5.40 -20.87
CA ARG A 1 2.15 4.31 -20.46
C ARG A 1 2.88 4.67 -19.16
N ASN A 2 3.41 5.89 -19.04
CA ASN A 2 4.06 6.36 -17.80
C ASN A 2 3.13 6.43 -16.59
N GLU A 3 1.86 6.80 -16.76
CA GLU A 3 0.92 6.90 -15.62
C GLU A 3 0.68 5.56 -14.90
N ILE A 4 0.54 4.46 -15.65
CA ILE A 4 0.36 3.13 -15.09
C ILE A 4 1.65 2.65 -14.43
N HIS A 5 2.81 2.90 -15.05
CA HIS A 5 4.10 2.61 -14.44
C HIS A 5 4.25 3.34 -13.10
N ALA A 6 3.96 4.65 -13.07
CA ALA A 6 4.05 5.46 -11.86
C ALA A 6 3.10 4.94 -10.76
N LEU A 7 1.86 4.62 -11.12
CA LEU A 7 0.89 4.02 -10.19
C LEU A 7 1.38 2.68 -9.65
N MET A 8 1.90 1.79 -10.50
CA MET A 8 2.39 0.47 -10.08
C MET A 8 3.55 0.59 -9.08
N HIS A 9 4.51 1.48 -9.34
CA HIS A 9 5.63 1.69 -8.43
C HIS A 9 5.19 2.33 -7.09
N ALA A 10 4.34 3.36 -7.13
CA ALA A 10 3.79 3.96 -5.91
C ALA A 10 2.96 2.96 -5.10
N ALA A 11 2.18 2.09 -5.76
CA ALA A 11 1.42 1.05 -5.08
C ALA A 11 2.32 -0.03 -4.46
N LEU A 12 3.40 -0.42 -5.15
CA LEU A 12 4.35 -1.40 -4.62
C LEU A 12 5.05 -0.88 -3.36
N GLU A 13 5.54 0.35 -3.38
CA GLU A 13 6.17 0.99 -2.21
C GLU A 13 5.18 1.10 -1.03
N ALA A 14 3.93 1.49 -1.29
CA ALA A 14 2.89 1.53 -0.26
C ALA A 14 2.59 0.14 0.31
N LEU A 15 2.58 -0.90 -0.53
CA LEU A 15 2.36 -2.28 -0.10
C LEU A 15 3.53 -2.84 0.70
N GLU A 16 4.77 -2.49 0.37
CA GLU A 16 5.95 -2.90 1.15
C GLU A 16 5.95 -2.30 2.56
N GLY A 17 5.47 -1.07 2.71
CA GLY A 17 5.26 -0.46 4.03
C GLY A 17 4.12 -1.09 4.84
N PHE A 18 3.05 -1.52 4.15
CA PHE A 18 1.87 -2.11 4.79
C PHE A 18 2.04 -3.61 5.12
N LEU A 19 2.62 -4.39 4.21
CA LEU A 19 2.85 -5.83 4.32
C LEU A 19 4.28 -6.10 4.78
N SER A 20 4.47 -6.30 6.09
CA SER A 20 5.76 -6.77 6.61
C SER A 20 6.14 -8.12 5.98
N VAL A 21 7.42 -8.29 5.66
CA VAL A 21 8.01 -9.53 5.12
C VAL A 21 7.55 -10.75 5.95
N GLY A 22 7.07 -11.80 5.28
CA GLY A 22 6.68 -13.07 5.90
C GLY A 22 5.17 -13.29 6.09
N MET A 23 4.31 -12.35 5.69
CA MET A 23 2.84 -12.46 5.79
C MET A 23 2.21 -13.35 4.70
N LEU A 24 2.79 -14.53 4.39
CA LEU A 24 2.33 -15.40 3.29
C LEU A 24 0.89 -15.93 3.45
N GLU A 25 0.30 -15.84 4.65
CA GLU A 25 -1.09 -16.26 4.95
C GLU A 25 -1.86 -15.23 5.80
N ALA A 26 -1.56 -13.94 5.69
CA ALA A 26 -2.30 -12.92 6.42
C ALA A 26 -3.59 -12.50 5.68
N SER A 27 -4.70 -12.45 6.40
CA SER A 27 -5.89 -11.72 5.93
C SER A 27 -5.70 -10.23 6.21
N VAL A 28 -6.02 -9.39 5.23
CA VAL A 28 -5.89 -7.94 5.36
C VAL A 28 -7.21 -7.24 5.10
N GLY A 29 -7.54 -6.29 5.97
CA GLY A 29 -8.62 -5.34 5.75
C GLY A 29 -8.02 -3.96 5.58
N ALA A 30 -8.03 -3.41 4.36
CA ALA A 30 -7.34 -2.15 4.06
C ALA A 30 -8.22 -1.15 3.33
N LYS A 31 -8.01 0.14 3.64
CA LYS A 31 -8.47 1.27 2.86
C LYS A 31 -7.30 1.82 2.04
N ILE A 32 -7.58 2.16 0.79
CA ILE A 32 -6.59 2.69 -0.14
C ILE A 32 -7.04 4.06 -0.59
N ALA A 33 -6.13 5.04 -0.55
CA ALA A 33 -6.34 6.37 -1.10
C ALA A 33 -5.30 6.65 -2.19
N ILE A 34 -5.75 7.26 -3.28
CA ILE A 34 -4.89 7.65 -4.40
C ILE A 34 -5.10 9.15 -4.65
N VAL A 35 -4.01 9.91 -4.62
CA VAL A 35 -4.00 11.34 -4.91
C VAL A 35 -3.01 11.61 -6.04
N ARG A 36 -3.41 12.44 -7.00
CA ARG A 36 -2.64 12.74 -8.20
C ARG A 36 -2.65 14.23 -8.52
N ASN A 37 -1.53 14.72 -9.04
CA ASN A 37 -1.45 15.96 -9.81
C ASN A 37 -0.77 15.68 -11.17
N SER A 38 -0.43 16.74 -11.93
CA SER A 38 0.15 16.59 -13.27
C SER A 38 1.56 15.98 -13.32
N LYS A 39 2.24 15.85 -12.17
CA LYS A 39 3.65 15.40 -12.08
C LYS A 39 3.84 14.23 -11.12
N TRP A 40 2.92 14.02 -10.18
CA TRP A 40 3.08 13.10 -9.08
C TRP A 40 1.81 12.32 -8.79
N ILE A 41 1.99 11.07 -8.40
CA ILE A 41 0.95 10.22 -7.83
C ILE A 41 1.41 9.68 -6.48
N SER A 42 0.49 9.63 -5.53
CA SER A 42 0.70 9.04 -4.22
C SER A 42 -0.38 8.01 -3.94
N VAL A 43 0.02 6.88 -3.37
CA VAL A 43 -0.85 5.79 -2.93
C VAL A 43 -0.62 5.60 -1.43
N ALA A 44 -1.68 5.68 -0.64
CA ALA A 44 -1.66 5.37 0.78
C ALA A 44 -2.52 4.14 1.05
N VAL A 45 -2.01 3.24 1.88
CA VAL A 45 -2.71 2.04 2.36
C VAL A 45 -2.75 2.11 3.89
N MET A 46 -3.92 1.90 4.49
CA MET A 46 -4.08 1.85 5.95
C MET A 46 -5.11 0.79 6.30
N GLY A 47 -4.84 0.01 7.33
CA GLY A 47 -5.80 -0.95 7.86
C GLY A 47 -5.16 -2.04 8.69
N ASP A 48 -5.86 -3.15 8.85
CA ASP A 48 -5.44 -4.26 9.69
C ASP A 48 -4.75 -5.35 8.87
N THR A 49 -3.62 -5.82 9.40
CA THR A 49 -3.00 -7.08 8.98
C THR A 49 -3.17 -8.10 10.09
N ALA A 50 -3.81 -9.23 9.80
CA ALA A 50 -4.06 -10.30 10.76
C ALA A 50 -3.41 -11.60 10.31
N TYR A 51 -2.49 -12.13 11.12
CA TYR A 51 -1.94 -13.48 10.92
C TYR A 51 -2.87 -14.55 11.51
N HIS A 52 -3.65 -14.18 12.53
CA HIS A 52 -4.61 -15.04 13.21
C HIS A 52 -5.70 -14.15 13.84
N ALA A 53 -6.90 -14.69 14.13
CA ALA A 53 -8.06 -13.91 14.60
C ALA A 53 -7.81 -13.01 15.84
N VAL A 54 -6.76 -13.28 16.61
CA VAL A 54 -6.41 -12.57 17.86
C VAL A 54 -5.12 -11.73 17.70
N ALA A 55 -4.37 -11.91 16.61
CA ALA A 55 -3.13 -11.21 16.33
C ALA A 55 -3.31 -10.33 15.08
N HIS A 56 -4.03 -9.22 15.26
CA HIS A 56 -4.17 -8.16 14.26
C HIS A 56 -3.44 -6.89 14.72
N HIS A 57 -2.81 -6.22 13.76
CA HIS A 57 -2.15 -4.94 13.98
C HIS A 57 -2.55 -3.98 12.87
N GLU A 58 -2.90 -2.76 13.27
CA GLU A 58 -3.03 -1.65 12.33
C GLU A 58 -1.66 -1.35 11.72
N ARG A 59 -1.64 -1.17 10.40
CA ARG A 59 -0.47 -0.83 9.62
C ARG A 59 -0.82 0.20 8.56
N CYS A 60 0.18 0.98 8.17
CA CYS A 60 0.09 1.92 7.08
C CYS A 60 1.28 1.79 6.15
N GLY A 61 1.07 2.17 4.89
CA GLY A 61 2.13 2.36 3.91
C GLY A 61 1.81 3.51 2.97
N LEU A 62 2.86 4.17 2.48
CA LEU A 62 2.77 5.30 1.57
C LEU A 62 3.81 5.10 0.46
N GLY A 63 3.39 5.26 -0.78
CA GLY A 63 4.29 5.32 -1.92
C GLY A 63 4.03 6.55 -2.78
N VAL A 64 5.09 7.07 -3.39
CA VAL A 64 5.06 8.31 -4.17
C VAL A 64 5.92 8.16 -5.42
N MET A 65 5.36 8.49 -6.59
CA MET A 65 6.08 8.36 -7.85
C MET A 65 5.82 9.52 -8.81
N HIS A 66 6.84 9.89 -9.56
CA HIS A 66 6.72 10.85 -10.64
C HIS A 66 6.01 10.22 -11.85
N ILE A 67 5.12 10.98 -12.50
CA ILE A 67 4.33 10.57 -13.67
C ILE A 67 5.05 10.86 -14.99
#